data_AF-A0A8T4WIH2-F1
#
_entry.id   AF-A0A8T4WIH2-F1
#
_cell.length_a   1.000
_cell.length_b   1.000
_cell.length_c   1.000
_cell.angle_alpha   90.00
_cell.angle_beta   90.00
_cell.angle_gamma   90.00
#
_symmetry.space_group_name_H-M   'P 1'
#
loop_
_entity.id
_entity.type
_entity.pdbx_description
1 polymer ?
#
loop_
_entity_poly.entity_id
_entity_poly.type
_entity_poly.pdbx_seq_one_letter_code
_entity_poly.pdbx_strand_id
1 'polypeptide(L)'
;MIDVNIATVIVFLISLVVSAIIIYFVTKIFGEKKGFGTALLAAFIGTIIYAATYYLLKPELGWLASLIGGIAWLIALGSLYGIGWLKALGIAFIIWIIAAIVSFVLPTVIGPL
;
A
#
# COMPACT_ATOMS: atom_id res chain seq x y z
N MET A 1 -26.49 1.26 2.88
CA MET A 1 -25.81 1.49 4.17
C MET A 1 -24.58 0.62 4.18
N ILE A 2 -23.40 1.15 4.52
CA ILE A 2 -22.22 0.30 4.73
C ILE A 2 -22.40 -0.30 6.11
N ASP A 3 -22.78 -1.57 6.19
CA ASP A 3 -22.78 -2.29 7.45
C ASP A 3 -21.33 -2.58 7.83
N VAL A 4 -20.75 -1.70 8.66
CA VAL A 4 -19.42 -1.90 9.24
C VAL A 4 -19.55 -3.03 10.27
N ASN A 5 -19.31 -4.25 9.80
CA ASN A 5 -19.25 -5.43 10.66
C ASN A 5 -17.84 -5.53 11.27
N ILE A 6 -17.75 -6.06 12.50
CA ILE A 6 -16.51 -6.42 13.19
C ILE A 6 -15.58 -7.23 12.27
N ALA A 7 -16.15 -8.14 11.47
CA ALA A 7 -15.40 -8.92 10.48
C ALA A 7 -14.65 -8.02 9.47
N THR A 8 -15.28 -6.96 8.95
CA THR A 8 -14.67 -6.03 7.99
C THR A 8 -13.50 -5.27 8.62
N VAL A 9 -13.65 -4.85 9.88
CA VAL A 9 -12.58 -4.16 10.62
C VAL A 9 -11.41 -5.10 10.88
N ILE A 10 -11.67 -6.35 11.29
CA ILE A 10 -10.63 -7.35 11.51
C ILE A 10 -9.87 -7.63 10.22
N VAL A 11 -10.56 -7.86 9.10
CA VAL A 11 -9.93 -8.08 7.80
C VAL A 11 -9.07 -6.88 7.41
N PHE A 12 -9.58 -5.66 7.53
CA PHE A 12 -8.81 -4.44 7.26
C PHE A 12 -7.52 -4.36 8.08
N LEU A 13 -7.58 -4.63 9.39
CA LEU A 13 -6.41 -4.59 10.27
C LEU A 13 -5.39 -5.66 9.89
N ILE A 14 -5.83 -6.89 9.60
CA ILE A 14 -4.93 -7.96 9.14
C ILE A 14 -4.28 -7.55 7.82
N SER A 15 -5.05 -6.99 6.88
CA SER A 15 -4.54 -6.51 5.60
C SER A 15 -3.48 -5.43 5.75
N LEU A 16 -3.73 -4.47 6.64
CA LEU A 16 -2.80 -3.40 6.94
C LEU A 16 -1.48 -3.94 7.48
N VAL A 17 -1.53 -4.91 8.39
CA VAL A 17 -0.35 -5.55 8.97
C VAL A 17 0.42 -6.36 7.91
N VAL A 18 -0.27 -7.14 7.08
CA VAL A 18 0.36 -7.92 6.00
C VAL A 18 1.07 -6.98 5.01
N SER A 19 0.42 -5.90 4.58
CA SER A 19 1.05 -4.89 3.72
C SER A 19 2.26 -4.24 4.39
N ALA A 20 2.18 -3.91 5.69
CA ALA A 20 3.30 -3.35 6.43
C ALA A 20 4.48 -4.33 6.53
N ILE A 21 4.22 -5.63 6.69
CA ILE A 21 5.24 -6.68 6.69
C ILE A 21 5.96 -6.72 5.33
N ILE A 22 5.21 -6.73 4.22
CA ILE A 22 5.78 -6.73 2.87
C ILE A 22 6.66 -5.48 2.69
N ILE A 23 6.13 -4.29 2.97
CA ILE A 23 6.87 -3.02 2.84
C ILE A 23 8.14 -3.05 3.71
N TYR A 24 8.05 -3.52 4.96
CA TYR A 24 9.18 -3.60 5.87
C TYR A 24 10.30 -4.48 5.31
N PHE A 25 9.98 -5.69 4.83
CA PHE A 25 11.00 -6.58 4.29
C PHE A 25 11.60 -6.05 2.99
N VAL A 26 10.79 -5.53 2.07
CA VAL A 26 11.31 -4.98 0.81
C VAL A 26 12.21 -3.79 1.07
N THR A 27 11.78 -2.83 1.89
CA THR A 27 12.59 -1.65 2.21
C THR A 27 13.90 -2.04 2.90
N LYS A 28 13.88 -3.05 3.78
CA LYS A 28 15.10 -3.61 4.41
C LYS A 28 16.08 -4.21 3.40
N ILE A 29 15.59 -4.97 2.42
CA ILE A 29 16.42 -5.54 1.34
C ILE A 29 17.12 -4.43 0.55
N PHE A 30 16.46 -3.28 0.36
CA PHE A 30 17.02 -2.10 -0.29
C PHE A 30 17.90 -1.22 0.63
N GLY A 31 18.23 -1.70 1.84
CA GLY A 31 19.15 -1.04 2.77
C GLY A 31 18.50 0.04 3.64
N GLU A 32 17.17 0.14 3.70
CA GLU A 32 16.50 1.12 4.54
C GLU A 32 16.60 0.77 6.03
N LYS A 33 16.99 1.76 6.84
CA LYS A 33 17.21 1.57 8.28
C LYS A 33 15.97 1.80 9.13
N LYS A 34 14.90 2.37 8.56
CA LYS A 34 13.66 2.67 9.28
C LYS A 34 12.99 1.40 9.83
N GLY A 35 12.22 1.59 10.88
CA GLY A 35 11.57 0.51 11.63
C GLY A 35 10.22 0.09 11.03
N PHE A 36 9.61 -0.94 11.62
CA PHE A 36 8.30 -1.44 11.22
C PHE A 36 7.20 -0.36 11.30
N GLY A 37 7.30 0.58 12.24
CA GLY A 37 6.37 1.71 12.34
C GLY A 37 6.28 2.56 11.07
N THR A 38 7.41 2.78 10.38
CA THR A 38 7.40 3.52 9.09
C THR A 38 6.72 2.70 7.99
N ALA A 39 6.90 1.38 7.98
CA ALA A 39 6.22 0.50 7.03
C ALA A 39 4.71 0.46 7.26
N LEU A 40 4.28 0.43 8.53
CA LEU A 40 2.87 0.51 8.90
C LEU A 40 2.25 1.84 8.48
N LEU A 41 2.96 2.95 8.70
CA LEU A 41 2.52 4.27 8.22
C LEU A 41 2.44 4.32 6.69
N ALA A 42 3.39 3.73 5.98
CA ALA A 42 3.37 3.68 4.52
C ALA A 42 2.19 2.85 3.99
N ALA A 43 1.86 1.72 4.62
CA ALA A 43 0.68 0.92 4.30
C ALA A 43 -0.63 1.70 4.56
N PHE A 44 -0.69 2.39 5.70
CA PHE A 44 -1.86 3.18 6.08
C PHE A 44 -2.08 4.38 5.15
N ILE A 45 -1.01 5.10 4.83
CA ILE A 45 -1.05 6.21 3.87
C ILE A 45 -1.41 5.69 2.47
N GLY A 46 -0.91 4.52 2.06
CA GLY A 46 -1.34 3.87 0.81
C GLY A 46 -2.84 3.63 0.75
N THR A 47 -3.42 3.11 1.84
CA THR A 47 -4.88 2.92 1.95
C THR A 47 -5.63 4.25 1.80
N ILE A 48 -5.17 5.30 2.48
CA ILE A 48 -5.80 6.63 2.41
C ILE A 48 -5.72 7.18 0.98
N ILE A 49 -4.54 7.09 0.35
CA ILE A 49 -4.32 7.58 -1.00
C ILE A 49 -5.23 6.84 -1.98
N TYR A 50 -5.28 5.52 -1.91
CA TYR A 50 -6.16 4.71 -2.76
C TYR A 50 -7.64 5.10 -2.57
N ALA A 51 -8.10 5.17 -1.33
CA ALA A 51 -9.48 5.53 -1.02
C ALA A 51 -9.82 6.93 -1.56
N ALA A 52 -8.91 7.89 -1.38
CA ALA A 52 -9.07 9.25 -1.88
C ALA A 52 -9.08 9.29 -3.41
N THR A 53 -8.18 8.60 -4.10
CA THR A 53 -8.13 8.61 -5.57
C THR A 53 -9.37 7.95 -6.18
N TYR A 54 -9.84 6.84 -5.64
CA TYR A 54 -11.07 6.19 -6.11
C TYR A 54 -12.32 7.01 -5.83
N TYR A 55 -12.38 7.69 -4.68
CA TYR A 55 -13.48 8.59 -4.35
C TYR A 55 -13.53 9.80 -5.29
N LEU A 56 -12.37 10.38 -5.63
CA LEU A 56 -12.30 11.59 -6.45
C LEU A 56 -12.45 11.33 -7.96
N LEU A 57 -11.89 10.24 -8.48
CA LEU A 57 -11.81 9.99 -9.93
C LEU A 57 -12.99 9.18 -10.48
N LYS A 58 -13.90 8.74 -9.60
CA LYS A 58 -15.05 7.87 -9.89
C LYS A 58 -14.66 6.48 -10.44
N PRO A 59 -15.49 5.45 -10.24
CA PRO A 59 -15.14 4.07 -10.61
C PRO A 59 -14.93 3.83 -12.12
N GLU A 60 -15.55 4.68 -12.96
CA GLU A 60 -15.53 4.59 -14.43
C GLU A 60 -14.11 4.76 -15.02
N LEU A 61 -13.22 5.43 -14.29
CA LEU A 61 -11.80 5.62 -14.62
C LEU A 61 -10.88 4.83 -13.66
N GLY A 62 -11.29 3.65 -13.20
CA GLY A 62 -10.55 2.85 -12.20
C GLY A 62 -9.07 2.65 -12.52
N TRP A 63 -8.70 2.43 -13.79
CA TRP A 63 -7.29 2.29 -14.19
C TRP A 63 -6.47 3.58 -13.99
N LEU A 64 -7.09 4.75 -14.18
CA LEU A 64 -6.46 6.06 -13.97
C LEU A 64 -6.34 6.35 -12.47
N ALA A 65 -7.34 5.96 -11.67
CA ALA A 65 -7.30 6.06 -10.22
C ALA A 65 -6.18 5.23 -9.60
N SER A 66 -5.95 4.01 -10.11
CA SER A 66 -4.80 3.17 -9.71
C SER A 66 -3.46 3.77 -10.12
N LEU A 67 -3.35 4.35 -11.32
CA LEU A 67 -2.11 4.99 -11.77
C LEU A 67 -1.77 6.22 -10.91
N ILE A 68 -2.75 7.11 -10.72
CA ILE A 68 -2.57 8.34 -9.92
C ILE A 68 -2.33 7.98 -8.45
N GLY A 69 -3.07 7.01 -7.91
CA GLY A 69 -2.89 6.50 -6.56
C GLY A 69 -1.50 5.90 -6.36
N GLY A 70 -1.04 5.08 -7.29
CA GLY A 70 0.31 4.51 -7.27
C GLY A 70 1.40 5.57 -7.29
N ILE A 71 1.27 6.61 -8.14
CA ILE A 71 2.22 7.72 -8.18
C ILE A 71 2.21 8.51 -6.86
N ALA A 72 1.03 8.84 -6.34
CA ALA A 72 0.89 9.56 -5.07
C ALA A 72 1.48 8.75 -3.90
N TRP A 73 1.25 7.44 -3.87
CA TRP A 73 1.82 6.56 -2.86
C TRP A 73 3.34 6.43 -3.00
N LEU A 74 3.88 6.42 -4.21
CA LEU A 74 5.32 6.41 -4.45
C LEU A 74 5.97 7.69 -3.89
N ILE A 75 5.37 8.86 -4.11
CA ILE A 75 5.82 10.12 -3.51
C ILE A 75 5.79 10.02 -1.97
N ALA A 76 4.71 9.48 -1.42
CA ALA A 76 4.61 9.28 0.03
C ALA A 76 5.69 8.32 0.55
N LEU A 77 5.94 7.20 -0.13
CA LEU A 77 6.98 6.24 0.23
C LEU A 77 8.37 6.89 0.18
N GLY A 78 8.67 7.64 -0.88
CA GLY A 78 9.92 8.39 -1.02
C GLY A 78 10.14 9.36 0.12
N SER A 79 9.10 10.14 0.47
CA SER A 79 9.12 11.08 1.59
C SER A 79 9.26 10.39 2.95
N LEU A 80 8.47 9.35 3.20
CA LEU A 80 8.47 8.60 4.45
C LEU A 80 9.79 7.88 4.71
N TYR A 81 10.52 7.48 3.67
CA TYR A 81 11.82 6.83 3.80
C TYR A 81 13.00 7.79 3.61
N GLY A 82 12.78 8.98 3.07
CA GLY A 82 13.85 9.95 2.77
C GLY A 82 14.74 9.49 1.63
N ILE A 83 14.15 8.81 0.65
CA ILE A 83 14.85 8.17 -0.46
C ILE A 83 14.54 8.87 -1.79
N GLY A 84 15.49 8.83 -2.72
CA GLY A 84 15.29 9.36 -4.06
C GLY A 84 14.19 8.62 -4.83
N TRP A 85 13.54 9.32 -5.76
CA TRP A 85 12.41 8.81 -6.54
C TRP A 85 12.74 7.47 -7.24
N LEU A 86 13.92 7.33 -7.85
CA LEU A 86 14.31 6.10 -8.55
C LEU A 86 14.39 4.89 -7.60
N LYS A 87 14.91 5.08 -6.39
CA LYS A 87 14.97 4.03 -5.36
C LYS A 87 13.56 3.69 -4.86
N ALA A 88 12.73 4.70 -4.63
CA ALA A 88 11.33 4.52 -4.24
C ALA A 88 10.53 3.74 -5.29
N LEU A 89 10.75 4.03 -6.58
CA LEU A 89 10.12 3.30 -7.69
C LEU A 89 10.53 1.82 -7.69
N GLY A 90 11.82 1.53 -7.54
CA GLY A 90 12.29 0.14 -7.44
C GLY A 90 11.68 -0.62 -6.26
N ILE A 91 11.62 0.01 -5.09
CA ILE A 91 10.98 -0.56 -3.90
C ILE A 91 9.48 -0.78 -4.14
N ALA A 92 8.76 0.23 -4.63
CA ALA A 92 7.33 0.16 -4.90
C ALA A 92 6.99 -0.95 -5.91
N PHE A 93 7.77 -1.07 -6.97
CA PHE A 93 7.61 -2.12 -7.97
C PHE A 93 7.72 -3.52 -7.36
N ILE A 94 8.74 -3.77 -6.52
CA ILE A 94 8.90 -5.06 -5.84
C ILE A 94 7.77 -5.31 -4.82
N ILE A 95 7.33 -4.28 -4.10
CA ILE A 95 6.19 -4.39 -3.18
C ILE A 95 4.93 -4.81 -3.95
N TRP A 96 4.64 -4.19 -5.10
CA TRP A 96 3.47 -4.53 -5.91
C TRP A 96 3.54 -5.96 -6.45
N ILE A 97 4.71 -6.43 -6.87
CA ILE A 97 4.88 -7.83 -7.29
C ILE A 97 4.62 -8.79 -6.13
N ILE A 98 5.24 -8.56 -4.97
CA ILE A 98 5.07 -9.45 -3.81
C ILE A 98 3.63 -9.40 -3.32
N ALA A 99 3.03 -8.23 -3.25
CA ALA A 99 1.63 -8.08 -2.91
C ALA A 99 0.75 -8.83 -3.92
N ALA A 100 0.96 -8.69 -5.23
CA ALA A 100 0.21 -9.46 -6.23
C ALA A 100 0.37 -10.98 -6.07
N ILE A 101 1.53 -11.47 -5.62
CA ILE A 101 1.72 -12.90 -5.32
C ILE A 101 0.95 -13.30 -4.06
N VAL A 102 1.04 -12.48 -3.00
CA VAL A 102 0.37 -12.75 -1.72
C VAL A 102 -1.15 -12.70 -1.87
N SER A 103 -1.71 -11.92 -2.81
CA SER A 103 -3.16 -11.89 -3.05
C SER A 103 -3.69 -13.20 -3.64
N PHE A 104 -2.88 -14.01 -4.32
CA PHE A 104 -3.32 -15.34 -4.75
C PHE A 104 -3.54 -16.28 -3.56
N VAL A 105 -2.78 -16.10 -2.47
CA VAL A 105 -2.86 -16.94 -1.26
C VAL A 105 -3.87 -16.36 -0.26
N LEU A 106 -3.92 -15.04 -0.15
CA LEU A 106 -4.79 -14.30 0.76
C LEU A 106 -5.62 -13.26 -0.02
N PRO A 107 -6.59 -13.70 -0.86
CA PRO A 107 -7.33 -12.82 -1.76
C PRO A 107 -8.14 -11.74 -1.05
N THR A 108 -8.44 -11.92 0.23
CA THR A 108 -9.20 -10.98 1.05
C THR A 108 -8.32 -10.08 1.93
N VAL A 109 -7.00 -10.30 1.98
CA VAL A 109 -6.10 -9.65 2.95
C VAL A 109 -5.18 -8.62 2.30
N ILE A 110 -5.26 -8.43 0.99
CA ILE A 110 -4.54 -7.32 0.36
C ILE A 110 -5.56 -6.22 0.15
N GLY A 111 -5.59 -5.33 1.15
CA GLY A 111 -6.25 -4.04 1.03
C GLY A 111 -5.76 -3.36 -0.25
N PRO A 112 -6.60 -2.52 -0.86
CA PRO A 112 -6.37 -2.07 -2.21
C PRO A 112 -5.02 -1.36 -2.30
N LEU A 113 -4.16 -1.84 -3.19
CA LEU A 113 -2.91 -1.19 -3.56
C LEU A 113 -3.21 0.09 -4.34
#